data_AF-A0A6P3WWZ8-F1
#
_entry.id   AF-A0A6P3WWZ8-F1
#
_cell.length_a   1.000
_cell.length_b   1.000
_cell.length_c   1.000
_cell.angle_alpha   90.00
_cell.angle_beta   90.00
_cell.angle_gamma   90.00
#
_symmetry.space_group_name_H-M   'P 1'
#
loop_
_entity.id
_entity.type
_entity.pdbx_description
1 polymer ?
#
loop_
_entity_poly.entity_id
_entity_poly.type
_entity_poly.pdbx_seq_one_letter_code
_entity_poly.pdbx_strand_id
1 'polypeptide(L)'
;MSHDNLGFTSSTDTLQNPRKVWSKGYQNENDSKPSYILEMEEKKKSAHEQNYADYDPYNYRMVEHPTTNAETMLHLLKGSLGTGILAMPKAFYNAGYIIGLIATFIIGLFCTYCMRILVQSEYELCKRLRVPSMSYPATAEAALAEGPMWLRRCSRASVHIINGFLMIYQMGTCCVYVVFIASNLQLALKTWINLDLNVYMAIILLPLILVNYIRNLKFLAPFSTLANVLMFAGFAIILYFIFREPLSFKDRAPVGNIANFPLFFGTVLFALEAIGVIMPLENEMKTPKAFMKPFGVLNLSMSVIIVLYAGLGFFGYIRYGSDIEGSITLSLPTDEKVGKAVQIILAIAIFFTHPIQCYVAIDIAWNEYISPAIGKHRFKLVWEYVVRTVIILLTFVLAITVQQLDLFISLFGAFCLSGLGLAFPAIIQICTFWKIAEPRERKIMLAKNICLILIGVLGLIAGTFSSISEIVEKFSKK
;
A
#
# COMPACT_ATOMS: atom_id res chain seq x y z
N MET A 1 -29.28 14.24 -10.07
CA MET A 1 -28.44 13.53 -11.04
C MET A 1 -27.31 12.88 -10.27
N SER A 2 -27.37 11.55 -10.14
CA SER A 2 -26.37 10.72 -9.48
C SER A 2 -25.10 10.73 -10.31
N HIS A 3 -23.98 11.20 -9.75
CA HIS A 3 -22.67 11.11 -10.40
C HIS A 3 -21.87 10.03 -9.66
N ASP A 4 -21.73 8.89 -10.31
CA ASP A 4 -20.91 7.77 -9.85
C ASP A 4 -19.43 8.18 -9.91
N ASN A 5 -18.81 8.25 -8.72
CA ASN A 5 -17.39 8.52 -8.53
C ASN A 5 -16.60 7.25 -8.83
N LEU A 6 -16.21 7.05 -10.09
CA LEU A 6 -15.52 5.83 -10.57
C LEU A 6 -14.02 5.81 -10.24
N GLY A 7 -13.66 6.22 -9.03
CA GLY A 7 -12.30 6.10 -8.51
C GLY A 7 -12.21 5.01 -7.46
N PHE A 8 -11.74 3.82 -7.84
CA PHE A 8 -11.56 2.69 -6.92
C PHE A 8 -12.71 2.48 -5.92
N THR A 9 -13.96 2.70 -6.36
CA THR A 9 -15.11 2.37 -5.54
C THR A 9 -15.30 0.87 -5.57
N SER A 10 -14.90 0.21 -4.49
CA SER A 10 -15.49 -1.06 -4.09
C SER A 10 -17.00 -0.93 -4.19
N SER A 11 -17.64 -1.78 -4.98
CA SER A 11 -19.09 -1.93 -5.10
C SER A 11 -19.68 -2.42 -3.78
N THR A 12 -19.69 -1.59 -2.74
CA THR A 12 -20.13 -1.93 -1.37
C THR A 12 -21.33 -1.10 -0.89
N ASP A 13 -22.21 -0.67 -1.80
CA ASP A 13 -23.47 0.01 -1.42
C ASP A 13 -24.61 -0.95 -0.98
N THR A 14 -24.34 -2.23 -0.71
CA THR A 14 -25.38 -3.22 -0.38
C THR A 14 -25.53 -3.60 1.10
N LEU A 15 -24.83 -2.95 2.04
CA LEU A 15 -24.93 -3.31 3.47
C LEU A 15 -25.43 -2.17 4.37
N GLN A 16 -26.72 -1.82 4.24
CA GLN A 16 -27.44 -1.06 5.26
C GLN A 16 -28.87 -1.60 5.50
N ASN A 17 -29.01 -2.82 6.06
CA ASN A 17 -30.02 -3.17 7.09
C ASN A 17 -30.14 -4.70 7.33
N PRO A 18 -29.68 -5.24 8.47
CA PRO A 18 -29.93 -6.64 8.85
C PRO A 18 -31.13 -6.84 9.79
N ARG A 19 -31.95 -5.81 10.08
CA ARG A 19 -33.00 -5.89 11.11
C ARG A 19 -34.40 -5.87 10.52
N LYS A 20 -34.85 -6.97 9.91
CA LYS A 20 -36.29 -7.19 9.68
C LYS A 20 -36.70 -8.63 9.32
N VAL A 21 -36.11 -9.65 9.91
CA VAL A 21 -36.72 -11.00 9.89
C VAL A 21 -36.43 -11.71 11.20
N TRP A 22 -37.29 -11.54 12.21
CA TRP A 22 -37.54 -12.57 13.23
C TRP A 22 -38.73 -12.15 14.10
N SER A 23 -39.88 -12.78 13.88
CA SER A 23 -40.91 -12.97 14.92
C SER A 23 -41.89 -14.07 14.50
N LYS A 24 -42.39 -14.80 15.51
CA LYS A 24 -43.27 -15.99 15.54
C LYS A 24 -42.48 -17.30 15.66
N GLY A 25 -42.67 -18.14 16.69
CA GLY A 25 -43.55 -18.12 17.86
C GLY A 25 -43.22 -19.35 18.73
N TYR A 26 -43.43 -19.24 20.04
CA TYR A 26 -43.22 -20.30 21.03
C TYR A 26 -44.46 -21.20 21.16
N GLN A 27 -44.26 -22.50 21.33
CA GLN A 27 -45.11 -23.40 22.12
C GLN A 27 -44.29 -24.61 22.62
N ASN A 28 -44.44 -24.93 23.91
CA ASN A 28 -43.77 -26.01 24.66
C ASN A 28 -44.52 -27.35 24.53
N GLU A 29 -43.81 -28.48 24.61
CA GLU A 29 -44.07 -29.59 25.56
C GLU A 29 -42.99 -30.70 25.48
N ASN A 30 -42.91 -31.51 26.55
CA ASN A 30 -41.83 -32.40 26.98
C ASN A 30 -41.65 -33.73 26.20
N ASP A 31 -40.45 -34.29 26.40
CA ASP A 31 -40.02 -35.70 26.44
C ASP A 31 -39.57 -36.47 25.17
N SER A 32 -38.36 -37.04 25.32
CA SER A 32 -37.65 -38.01 24.47
C SER A 32 -37.41 -37.61 23.00
N LYS A 33 -36.18 -37.17 22.65
CA LYS A 33 -35.79 -36.97 21.24
C LYS A 33 -35.81 -38.34 20.51
N PRO A 34 -36.69 -38.56 19.52
CA PRO A 34 -36.67 -39.75 18.68
C PRO A 34 -35.39 -39.78 17.83
N SER A 35 -34.87 -40.97 17.52
CA SER A 35 -33.73 -41.21 16.63
C SER A 35 -33.84 -40.48 15.28
N TYR A 36 -35.06 -40.25 14.78
CA TYR A 36 -35.33 -39.45 13.57
C TYR A 36 -35.02 -37.96 13.72
N ILE A 37 -35.13 -37.36 14.93
CA ILE A 37 -34.79 -35.95 15.16
C ILE A 37 -33.27 -35.75 15.14
N LEU A 38 -32.48 -36.73 15.60
CA LEU A 38 -31.02 -36.72 15.50
C LEU A 38 -30.55 -36.85 14.04
N GLU A 39 -31.14 -37.75 13.25
CA GLU A 39 -30.86 -37.83 11.80
C GLU A 39 -31.30 -36.57 11.04
N MET A 40 -32.38 -35.91 11.46
CA MET A 40 -32.81 -34.64 10.86
C MET A 40 -31.96 -33.44 11.31
N GLU A 41 -31.40 -33.45 12.53
CA GLU A 41 -30.40 -32.47 12.98
C GLU A 41 -29.04 -32.70 12.29
N GLU A 42 -28.64 -33.95 12.06
CA GLU A 42 -27.46 -34.31 11.25
C GLU A 42 -27.68 -34.01 9.77
N LYS A 43 -28.86 -34.29 9.20
CA LYS A 43 -29.22 -33.87 7.83
C LYS A 43 -29.40 -32.37 7.70
N LYS A 44 -29.84 -31.66 8.75
CA LYS A 44 -29.87 -30.18 8.75
C LYS A 44 -28.47 -29.61 8.89
N LYS A 45 -27.59 -30.19 9.72
CA LYS A 45 -26.17 -29.83 9.76
C LYS A 45 -25.48 -30.11 8.43
N SER A 46 -25.71 -31.28 7.83
CA SER A 46 -25.17 -31.66 6.53
C SER A 46 -25.76 -30.85 5.39
N ALA A 47 -27.03 -30.44 5.43
CA ALA A 47 -27.66 -29.56 4.45
C ALA A 47 -27.28 -28.09 4.63
N HIS A 48 -26.99 -27.64 5.86
CA HIS A 48 -26.40 -26.33 6.10
C HIS A 48 -24.93 -26.32 5.62
N GLU A 49 -24.16 -27.37 5.90
CA GLU A 49 -22.77 -27.56 5.44
C GLU A 49 -22.69 -27.75 3.92
N GLN A 50 -23.62 -28.48 3.29
CA GLN A 50 -23.73 -28.60 1.82
C GLN A 50 -24.04 -27.25 1.16
N ASN A 51 -24.75 -26.34 1.84
CA ASN A 51 -25.01 -24.97 1.37
C ASN A 51 -23.84 -24.00 1.58
N TYR A 52 -22.86 -24.32 2.42
CA TYR A 52 -21.59 -23.57 2.52
C TYR A 52 -20.60 -23.95 1.40
N ALA A 53 -20.70 -25.18 0.87
CA ALA A 53 -19.76 -25.67 -0.13
C ALA A 53 -19.87 -24.96 -1.49
N ASP A 54 -21.08 -24.52 -1.88
CA ASP A 54 -21.43 -24.14 -3.27
C ASP A 54 -21.37 -22.63 -3.57
N TYR A 55 -21.17 -21.78 -2.56
CA TYR A 55 -20.99 -20.34 -2.80
C TYR A 55 -19.54 -20.04 -3.21
N ASP A 56 -19.33 -19.63 -4.46
CA ASP A 56 -18.06 -19.11 -4.98
C ASP A 56 -18.17 -17.58 -5.11
N PRO A 57 -17.52 -16.78 -4.24
CA PRO A 57 -17.59 -15.32 -4.26
C PRO A 57 -17.32 -14.72 -5.64
N TYR A 58 -16.41 -15.32 -6.42
CA TYR A 58 -16.02 -14.81 -7.73
C TYR A 58 -17.16 -14.83 -8.75
N ASN A 59 -18.12 -15.75 -8.63
CA ASN A 59 -19.26 -15.84 -9.56
C ASN A 59 -20.31 -14.74 -9.31
N TYR A 60 -20.27 -14.09 -8.16
CA TYR A 60 -21.24 -13.06 -7.74
C TYR A 60 -20.65 -11.64 -7.77
N ARG A 61 -19.40 -11.47 -8.24
CA ARG A 61 -18.79 -10.15 -8.45
C ARG A 61 -19.40 -9.50 -9.71
N MET A 62 -19.99 -8.31 -9.54
CA MET A 62 -20.48 -7.49 -10.65
C MET A 62 -19.45 -6.39 -10.92
N VAL A 63 -18.70 -6.54 -12.01
CA VAL A 63 -17.64 -5.61 -12.41
C VAL A 63 -18.04 -4.92 -13.71
N GLU A 64 -18.24 -3.60 -13.68
CA GLU A 64 -18.71 -2.83 -14.84
C GLU A 64 -17.65 -2.74 -15.95
N HIS A 65 -16.37 -2.60 -15.57
CA HIS A 65 -15.24 -2.49 -16.47
C HIS A 65 -14.09 -3.42 -16.04
N PRO A 66 -14.21 -4.73 -16.31
CA PRO A 66 -13.26 -5.70 -15.79
C PRO A 66 -11.88 -5.57 -16.44
N THR A 67 -10.83 -5.61 -15.61
CA THR A 67 -9.44 -5.55 -16.07
C THR A 67 -8.93 -6.93 -16.50
N THR A 68 -8.11 -6.95 -17.54
CA THR A 68 -7.36 -8.15 -17.95
C THR A 68 -6.23 -8.45 -16.97
N ASN A 69 -5.68 -9.67 -17.03
CA ASN A 69 -4.53 -10.06 -16.22
C ASN A 69 -3.31 -9.16 -16.46
N ALA A 70 -3.08 -8.76 -17.71
CA ALA A 70 -1.96 -7.88 -18.08
C ALA A 70 -2.18 -6.45 -17.58
N GLU A 71 -3.40 -5.91 -17.72
CA GLU A 71 -3.74 -4.59 -17.17
C GLU A 71 -3.61 -4.59 -15.64
N THR A 72 -4.08 -5.63 -14.97
CA THR A 72 -3.95 -5.77 -13.51
C THR A 72 -2.48 -5.84 -13.08
N MET A 73 -1.63 -6.58 -13.82
CA MET A 73 -0.18 -6.59 -13.59
C MET A 73 0.44 -5.20 -13.77
N LEU A 74 0.06 -4.47 -14.82
CA LEU A 74 0.52 -3.10 -15.04
C LEU A 74 0.04 -2.15 -13.94
N HIS A 75 -1.18 -2.34 -13.42
CA HIS A 75 -1.69 -1.58 -12.29
C HIS A 75 -0.97 -1.90 -10.98
N LEU A 76 -0.61 -3.17 -10.72
CA LEU A 76 0.21 -3.55 -9.58
C LEU A 76 1.61 -2.94 -9.68
N LEU A 77 2.26 -3.08 -10.84
CA LEU A 77 3.56 -2.46 -11.12
C LEU A 77 3.49 -0.97 -10.88
N LYS A 78 2.49 -0.29 -11.43
CA LYS A 78 2.26 1.14 -11.21
C LYS A 78 2.01 1.49 -9.75
N GLY A 79 1.24 0.68 -9.03
CA GLY A 79 0.94 0.87 -7.61
C GLY A 79 2.20 0.84 -6.74
N SER A 80 3.20 0.03 -7.13
CA SER A 80 4.50 -0.05 -6.47
C SER A 80 5.53 0.97 -7.02
N LEU A 81 5.54 1.23 -8.32
CA LEU A 81 6.52 2.07 -9.04
C LEU A 81 6.26 3.57 -8.79
N GLY A 82 6.66 4.03 -7.61
CA GLY A 82 6.68 5.44 -7.22
C GLY A 82 8.10 5.97 -6.99
N THR A 83 8.26 6.90 -6.07
CA THR A 83 9.57 7.40 -5.62
C THR A 83 10.38 6.38 -4.82
N GLY A 84 9.75 5.31 -4.31
CA GLY A 84 10.39 4.30 -3.47
C GLY A 84 11.55 3.58 -4.18
N ILE A 85 11.35 3.18 -5.44
CA ILE A 85 12.42 2.56 -6.24
C ILE A 85 13.61 3.51 -6.43
N LEU A 86 13.36 4.82 -6.61
CA LEU A 86 14.42 5.82 -6.78
C LEU A 86 15.26 6.02 -5.50
N ALA A 87 14.75 5.64 -4.33
CA ALA A 87 15.45 5.69 -3.04
C ALA A 87 16.20 4.39 -2.71
N MET A 88 15.99 3.30 -3.46
CA MET A 88 16.64 2.00 -3.21
C MET A 88 18.18 2.07 -3.18
N PRO A 89 18.87 2.84 -4.03
CA PRO A 89 20.32 2.98 -3.95
C PRO A 89 20.81 3.52 -2.60
N LYS A 90 20.11 4.50 -2.03
CA LYS A 90 20.41 5.03 -0.69
C LYS A 90 20.17 3.98 0.40
N ALA A 91 19.14 3.17 0.25
CA ALA A 91 18.90 2.04 1.14
C ALA A 91 20.07 1.03 1.11
N PHE A 92 20.58 0.71 -0.08
CA PHE A 92 21.73 -0.18 -0.24
C PHE A 92 23.02 0.41 0.32
N TYR A 93 23.20 1.73 0.28
CA TYR A 93 24.26 2.41 1.02
C TYR A 93 24.17 2.17 2.53
N ASN A 94 22.96 2.20 3.10
CA ASN A 94 22.73 1.97 4.53
C ASN A 94 23.00 0.52 4.95
N ALA A 95 22.61 -0.47 4.13
CA ALA A 95 22.74 -1.89 4.47
C ALA A 95 24.02 -2.57 3.94
N GLY A 96 24.71 -1.98 2.96
CA GLY A 96 25.75 -2.63 2.17
C GLY A 96 25.18 -3.46 1.01
N TYR A 97 25.97 -3.69 -0.04
CA TYR A 97 25.44 -4.26 -1.29
C TYR A 97 25.07 -5.75 -1.20
N ILE A 98 25.75 -6.54 -0.36
CA ILE A 98 25.45 -7.98 -0.19
C ILE A 98 24.21 -8.15 0.68
N ILE A 99 24.23 -7.54 1.86
CA ILE A 99 23.10 -7.61 2.80
C ILE A 99 21.86 -6.95 2.17
N GLY A 100 22.03 -5.79 1.53
CA GLY A 100 20.95 -5.11 0.83
C GLY A 100 20.31 -5.99 -0.24
N LEU A 101 21.11 -6.71 -1.04
CA LEU A 101 20.59 -7.61 -2.07
C LEU A 101 19.79 -8.77 -1.45
N ILE A 102 20.40 -9.52 -0.52
CA ILE A 102 19.78 -10.68 0.13
C ILE A 102 18.51 -10.26 0.88
N ALA A 103 18.60 -9.19 1.68
CA ALA A 103 17.49 -8.71 2.49
C ALA A 103 16.35 -8.16 1.63
N THR A 104 16.62 -7.51 0.49
CA THR A 104 15.57 -7.05 -0.44
C THR A 104 14.75 -8.23 -0.97
N PHE A 105 15.40 -9.33 -1.37
CA PHE A 105 14.69 -10.54 -1.79
C PHE A 105 13.88 -11.16 -0.65
N ILE A 106 14.45 -11.28 0.56
CA ILE A 106 13.76 -11.84 1.72
C ILE A 106 12.53 -11.00 2.09
N ILE A 107 12.69 -9.68 2.21
CA ILE A 107 11.60 -8.75 2.54
C ILE A 107 10.54 -8.82 1.45
N GLY A 108 10.92 -8.81 0.17
CA GLY A 108 9.99 -8.95 -0.94
C GLY A 108 9.19 -10.26 -0.92
N LEU A 109 9.83 -11.37 -0.55
CA LEU A 109 9.14 -12.66 -0.36
C LEU A 109 8.16 -12.60 0.82
N PHE A 110 8.51 -11.95 1.93
CA PHE A 110 7.59 -11.75 3.05
C PHE A 110 6.40 -10.87 2.66
N CYS A 111 6.62 -9.76 1.96
CA CYS A 111 5.55 -8.89 1.47
C CYS A 111 4.61 -9.66 0.53
N THR A 112 5.16 -10.39 -0.43
CA THR A 112 4.39 -11.24 -1.36
C THR A 112 3.59 -12.31 -0.60
N TYR A 113 4.19 -12.95 0.39
CA TYR A 113 3.51 -13.92 1.23
C TYR A 113 2.35 -13.29 2.02
N CYS A 114 2.57 -12.12 2.63
CA CYS A 114 1.55 -11.42 3.40
C CYS A 114 0.36 -10.97 2.54
N MET A 115 0.64 -10.46 1.33
CA MET A 115 -0.36 -10.17 0.32
C MET A 115 -1.19 -11.41 -0.04
N ARG A 116 -0.54 -12.57 -0.24
CA ARG A 116 -1.24 -13.83 -0.54
C ARG A 116 -2.15 -14.28 0.59
N ILE A 117 -1.68 -14.28 1.84
CA ILE A 117 -2.50 -14.71 2.97
C ILE A 117 -3.66 -13.75 3.23
N LEU A 118 -3.51 -12.45 2.91
CA LEU A 118 -4.59 -11.47 3.01
C LEU A 118 -5.71 -11.78 2.02
N VAL A 119 -5.37 -11.93 0.73
CA VAL A 119 -6.35 -12.27 -0.33
C VAL A 119 -6.99 -13.63 -0.09
N GLN A 120 -6.21 -14.63 0.36
CA GLN A 120 -6.76 -15.93 0.73
C GLN A 120 -7.77 -15.83 1.90
N SER A 121 -7.47 -14.99 2.88
CA SER A 121 -8.36 -14.77 4.03
C SER A 121 -9.63 -14.01 3.63
N GLU A 122 -9.51 -13.04 2.73
CA GLU A 122 -10.64 -12.31 2.14
C GLU A 122 -11.58 -13.26 1.40
N TYR A 123 -11.06 -14.07 0.46
CA TYR A 123 -11.84 -15.05 -0.29
C TYR A 123 -12.60 -16.01 0.63
N GLU A 124 -11.93 -16.56 1.64
CA GLU A 124 -12.52 -17.51 2.58
C GLU A 124 -13.63 -16.87 3.43
N LEU A 125 -13.44 -15.63 3.90
CA LEU A 125 -14.46 -14.89 4.62
C LEU A 125 -15.64 -14.49 3.72
N CYS A 126 -15.37 -14.06 2.48
CA CYS A 126 -16.40 -13.77 1.48
C CYS A 126 -17.26 -15.01 1.24
N LYS A 127 -16.65 -16.19 1.20
CA LYS A 127 -17.36 -17.47 1.06
C LYS A 127 -18.30 -17.74 2.23
N ARG A 128 -17.84 -17.53 3.47
CA ARG A 128 -18.63 -17.77 4.69
C ARG A 128 -19.74 -16.75 4.89
N LEU A 129 -19.47 -15.48 4.61
CA LEU A 129 -20.39 -14.37 4.78
C LEU A 129 -21.35 -14.20 3.59
N ARG A 130 -21.13 -14.93 2.50
CA ARG A 130 -21.90 -14.84 1.25
C ARG A 130 -21.92 -13.41 0.67
N VAL A 131 -20.75 -12.79 0.66
CA VAL A 131 -20.51 -11.48 0.02
C VAL A 131 -19.55 -11.66 -1.15
N PRO A 132 -19.63 -10.84 -2.21
CA PRO A 132 -18.83 -11.04 -3.42
C PRO A 132 -17.37 -10.59 -3.26
N SER A 133 -17.13 -9.56 -2.45
CA SER A 133 -15.81 -9.00 -2.18
C SER A 133 -15.82 -8.17 -0.91
N MET A 134 -14.63 -7.92 -0.35
CA MET A 134 -14.44 -7.01 0.78
C MET A 134 -13.24 -6.08 0.57
N SER A 135 -13.24 -4.95 1.27
CA SER A 135 -12.10 -4.05 1.40
C SER A 135 -11.15 -4.52 2.50
N TYR A 136 -9.94 -3.92 2.60
CA TYR A 136 -8.99 -4.28 3.65
C TYR A 136 -9.57 -4.14 5.07
N PRO A 137 -10.16 -2.98 5.43
CA PRO A 137 -10.70 -2.80 6.77
C PRO A 137 -11.86 -3.77 7.07
N ALA A 138 -12.72 -4.04 6.07
CA ALA A 138 -13.85 -4.96 6.21
C ALA A 138 -13.39 -6.42 6.40
N THR A 139 -12.39 -6.86 5.62
CA THR A 139 -11.77 -8.19 5.78
C THR A 139 -11.21 -8.36 7.19
N ALA A 140 -10.56 -7.32 7.74
CA ALA A 140 -10.04 -7.38 9.10
C ALA A 140 -11.14 -7.44 10.16
N GLU A 141 -12.19 -6.62 10.03
CA GLU A 141 -13.34 -6.65 10.93
C GLU A 141 -13.98 -8.04 10.98
N ALA A 142 -14.27 -8.61 9.81
CA ALA A 142 -14.83 -9.93 9.64
C ALA A 142 -13.94 -11.02 10.24
N ALA A 143 -12.63 -10.99 9.95
CA ALA A 143 -11.67 -11.94 10.50
C ALA A 143 -11.67 -11.91 12.04
N LEU A 144 -11.51 -10.71 12.63
CA LEU A 144 -11.45 -10.57 14.08
C LEU A 144 -12.77 -10.95 14.76
N ALA A 145 -13.92 -10.71 14.12
CA ALA A 145 -15.23 -11.11 14.63
C ALA A 145 -15.36 -12.64 14.76
N GLU A 146 -14.77 -13.41 13.84
CA GLU A 146 -14.77 -14.87 13.90
C GLU A 146 -13.65 -15.46 14.79
N GLY A 147 -12.60 -14.67 15.04
CA GLY A 147 -11.38 -15.05 15.75
C GLY A 147 -11.53 -15.43 17.23
N PRO A 148 -10.41 -15.52 17.98
CA PRO A 148 -10.40 -15.80 19.41
C PRO A 148 -11.18 -14.77 20.24
N MET A 149 -11.78 -15.18 21.37
CA MET A 149 -12.67 -14.29 22.19
C MET A 149 -12.05 -12.94 22.56
N TRP A 150 -10.73 -12.90 22.80
CA TRP A 150 -10.03 -11.66 23.17
C TRP A 150 -9.87 -10.70 21.97
N LEU A 151 -9.66 -11.23 20.75
CA LEU A 151 -9.57 -10.42 19.52
C LEU A 151 -10.93 -9.95 19.00
N ARG A 152 -12.00 -10.69 19.26
CA ARG A 152 -13.36 -10.32 18.83
C ARG A 152 -13.79 -8.94 19.31
N ARG A 153 -13.37 -8.55 20.52
CA ARG A 153 -13.69 -7.22 21.09
C ARG A 153 -13.07 -6.08 20.29
N CYS A 154 -11.97 -6.34 19.59
CA CYS A 154 -11.24 -5.37 18.79
C CYS A 154 -11.71 -5.32 17.32
N SER A 155 -12.68 -6.14 16.91
CA SER A 155 -13.16 -6.22 15.51
C SER A 155 -13.60 -4.87 14.95
N ARG A 156 -14.43 -4.10 15.67
CA ARG A 156 -14.81 -2.75 15.21
C ARG A 156 -13.64 -1.76 15.21
N ALA A 157 -12.71 -1.92 16.15
CA ALA A 157 -11.54 -1.06 16.24
C ALA A 157 -10.56 -1.30 15.08
N SER A 158 -10.49 -2.52 14.51
CA SER A 158 -9.56 -2.80 13.41
C SER A 158 -9.86 -2.00 12.15
N VAL A 159 -11.12 -1.67 11.89
CA VAL A 159 -11.50 -0.79 10.77
C VAL A 159 -10.81 0.57 10.91
N HIS A 160 -10.92 1.18 12.08
CA HIS A 160 -10.34 2.49 12.35
C HIS A 160 -8.81 2.47 12.41
N ILE A 161 -8.22 1.40 12.96
CA ILE A 161 -6.76 1.23 12.99
C ILE A 161 -6.21 1.12 11.57
N ILE A 162 -6.77 0.25 10.73
CA ILE A 162 -6.30 0.05 9.35
C ILE A 162 -6.51 1.33 8.53
N ASN A 163 -7.68 1.96 8.61
CA ASN A 163 -7.93 3.22 7.92
C ASN A 163 -6.97 4.34 8.39
N GLY A 164 -6.66 4.40 9.69
CA GLY A 164 -5.68 5.33 10.23
C GLY A 164 -4.28 5.11 9.65
N PHE A 165 -3.81 3.85 9.63
CA PHE A 165 -2.52 3.50 9.05
C PHE A 165 -2.47 3.79 7.53
N LEU A 166 -3.53 3.45 6.79
CA LEU A 166 -3.64 3.75 5.36
C LEU A 166 -3.62 5.25 5.10
N MET A 167 -4.35 6.04 5.89
CA MET A 167 -4.38 7.50 5.75
C MET A 167 -3.02 8.12 6.04
N ILE A 168 -2.35 7.71 7.13
CA ILE A 168 -1.00 8.20 7.47
C ILE A 168 0.00 7.83 6.38
N TYR A 169 -0.05 6.59 5.87
CA TYR A 169 0.81 6.14 4.76
C TYR A 169 0.61 6.99 3.51
N GLN A 170 -0.64 7.24 3.12
CA GLN A 170 -0.94 7.99 1.89
C GLN A 170 -0.57 9.47 2.00
N MET A 171 -0.84 10.08 3.15
CA MET A 171 -0.36 11.44 3.44
C MET A 171 1.18 11.50 3.42
N GLY A 172 1.84 10.51 4.00
CA GLY A 172 3.30 10.40 3.99
C GLY A 172 3.89 10.30 2.58
N THR A 173 3.30 9.46 1.73
CA THR A 173 3.67 9.35 0.31
C THR A 173 3.49 10.68 -0.44
N CYS A 174 2.41 11.42 -0.16
CA CYS A 174 2.21 12.75 -0.73
C CYS A 174 3.30 13.74 -0.29
N CYS A 175 3.72 13.69 0.99
CA CYS A 175 4.84 14.50 1.49
C CYS A 175 6.13 14.19 0.72
N VAL A 176 6.46 12.90 0.57
CA VAL A 176 7.63 12.44 -0.20
C VAL A 176 7.58 12.96 -1.63
N TYR A 177 6.41 12.94 -2.27
CA TYR A 177 6.25 13.42 -3.64
C TYR A 177 6.46 14.93 -3.75
N VAL A 178 5.95 15.74 -2.81
CA VAL A 178 6.19 17.18 -2.78
C VAL A 178 7.69 17.48 -2.68
N VAL A 179 8.39 16.82 -1.76
CA VAL A 179 9.86 16.98 -1.62
C VAL A 179 10.57 16.51 -2.89
N PHE A 180 10.19 15.36 -3.46
CA PHE A 180 10.81 14.83 -4.67
C PHE A 180 10.66 15.77 -5.86
N ILE A 181 9.44 16.26 -6.13
CA ILE A 181 9.16 17.16 -7.26
C ILE A 181 9.97 18.45 -7.10
N ALA A 182 9.92 19.07 -5.91
CA ALA A 182 10.62 20.32 -5.64
C ALA A 182 12.15 20.16 -5.78
N SER A 183 12.73 19.11 -5.20
CA SER A 183 14.18 18.88 -5.25
C SER A 183 14.69 18.60 -6.66
N ASN A 184 13.96 17.80 -7.45
CA ASN A 184 14.34 17.53 -8.84
C ASN A 184 14.20 18.76 -9.74
N LEU A 185 13.14 19.57 -9.56
CA LEU A 185 12.99 20.83 -10.29
C LEU A 185 14.06 21.84 -9.91
N GLN A 186 14.36 21.99 -8.62
CA GLN A 186 15.42 22.87 -8.14
C GLN A 186 16.76 22.47 -8.77
N LEU A 187 17.11 21.18 -8.74
CA LEU A 187 18.38 20.69 -9.26
C LEU A 187 18.50 20.88 -10.78
N ALA A 188 17.43 20.57 -11.52
CA ALA A 188 17.41 20.73 -12.97
C ALA A 188 17.47 22.20 -13.40
N LEU A 189 16.80 23.09 -12.66
CA LEU A 189 16.65 24.50 -13.01
C LEU A 189 17.71 25.42 -12.38
N LYS A 190 18.56 24.91 -11.48
CA LYS A 190 19.57 25.67 -10.73
C LYS A 190 20.44 26.58 -11.58
N THR A 191 20.76 26.17 -12.82
CA THR A 191 21.60 26.96 -13.73
C THR A 191 20.90 28.19 -14.32
N TRP A 192 19.57 28.21 -14.32
CA TRP A 192 18.77 29.33 -14.84
C TRP A 192 18.11 30.14 -13.72
N ILE A 193 17.69 29.47 -12.65
CA ILE A 193 16.92 30.05 -11.55
C ILE A 193 17.48 29.52 -10.23
N ASN A 194 18.12 30.41 -9.47
CA ASN A 194 18.66 30.09 -8.15
C ASN A 194 17.65 30.50 -7.07
N LEU A 195 16.72 29.59 -6.75
CA LEU A 195 15.73 29.76 -5.68
C LEU A 195 15.92 28.67 -4.63
N ASP A 196 15.53 28.98 -3.39
CA ASP A 196 15.53 28.03 -2.29
C ASP A 196 14.49 26.92 -2.51
N LEU A 197 14.75 25.74 -1.95
CA LEU A 197 13.88 24.56 -2.06
C LEU A 197 12.44 24.87 -1.58
N ASN A 198 12.31 25.66 -0.50
CA ASN A 198 11.03 26.12 0.04
C ASN A 198 10.19 26.88 -1.00
N VAL A 199 10.84 27.67 -1.86
CA VAL A 199 10.17 28.44 -2.90
C VAL A 199 9.67 27.52 -4.00
N TYR A 200 10.47 26.53 -4.41
CA TYR A 200 10.02 25.49 -5.34
C TYR A 200 8.80 24.73 -4.79
N MET A 201 8.82 24.34 -3.51
CA MET A 201 7.67 23.69 -2.86
C MET A 201 6.44 24.61 -2.90
N ALA A 202 6.57 25.89 -2.58
CA ALA A 202 5.46 26.85 -2.61
C ALA A 202 4.89 27.06 -4.03
N ILE A 203 5.75 27.09 -5.05
CA ILE A 203 5.33 27.21 -6.45
C ILE A 203 4.52 25.99 -6.88
N ILE A 204 4.92 24.78 -6.52
CA ILE A 204 4.20 23.55 -6.92
C ILE A 204 2.91 23.33 -6.11
N LEU A 205 2.75 23.96 -4.95
CA LEU A 205 1.58 23.82 -4.08
C LEU A 205 0.28 24.18 -4.81
N LEU A 206 0.23 25.34 -5.47
CA LEU A 206 -0.99 25.79 -6.15
C LEU A 206 -1.39 24.83 -7.29
N PRO A 207 -0.49 24.46 -8.22
CA PRO A 207 -0.78 23.41 -9.21
C PRO A 207 -1.22 22.09 -8.58
N LEU A 208 -0.59 21.64 -7.49
CA LEU A 208 -0.99 20.40 -6.81
C LEU A 208 -2.42 20.49 -6.27
N ILE A 209 -2.80 21.60 -5.62
CA ILE A 209 -4.18 21.81 -5.15
C ILE A 209 -5.16 21.73 -6.32
N LEU A 210 -4.88 22.41 -7.44
CA LEU A 210 -5.75 22.43 -8.60
C LEU A 210 -5.93 21.04 -9.24
N VAL A 211 -4.86 20.25 -9.35
CA VAL A 211 -4.97 18.90 -9.93
C VAL A 211 -5.70 17.94 -8.99
N ASN A 212 -5.52 18.07 -7.67
CA ASN A 212 -6.24 17.25 -6.68
C ASN A 212 -7.74 17.60 -6.54
N TYR A 213 -8.19 18.71 -7.13
CA TYR A 213 -9.62 19.03 -7.27
C TYR A 213 -10.33 18.19 -8.32
N ILE A 214 -9.59 17.42 -9.13
CA ILE A 214 -10.16 16.43 -10.05
C ILE A 214 -10.71 15.28 -9.21
N ARG A 215 -12.04 15.21 -9.11
CA ARG A 215 -12.76 14.20 -8.32
C ARG A 215 -12.91 12.86 -9.04
N ASN A 216 -13.06 12.92 -10.36
CA ASN A 216 -13.31 11.74 -11.16
C ASN A 216 -11.99 11.23 -11.75
N LEU A 217 -11.55 10.05 -11.27
CA LEU A 217 -10.30 9.42 -11.71
C LEU A 217 -10.27 9.14 -13.22
N LYS A 218 -11.42 9.06 -13.91
CA LYS A 218 -11.48 8.94 -15.38
C LYS A 218 -10.78 10.12 -16.08
N PHE A 219 -10.87 11.33 -15.54
CA PHE A 219 -10.15 12.48 -16.09
C PHE A 219 -8.64 12.45 -15.80
N LEU A 220 -8.23 11.76 -14.73
CA LEU A 220 -6.81 11.56 -14.40
C LEU A 220 -6.18 10.40 -15.19
N ALA A 221 -6.98 9.48 -15.73
CA ALA A 221 -6.51 8.31 -16.46
C ALA A 221 -5.52 8.63 -17.60
N PRO A 222 -5.78 9.56 -18.55
CA PRO A 222 -4.83 9.87 -19.63
C PRO A 222 -3.52 10.48 -19.11
N PHE A 223 -3.59 11.38 -18.12
CA PHE A 223 -2.40 11.95 -17.47
C PHE A 223 -1.59 10.89 -16.76
N SER A 224 -2.26 9.92 -16.15
CA SER A 224 -1.60 8.84 -15.45
C SER A 224 -0.92 7.86 -16.40
N THR A 225 -1.53 7.58 -17.56
CA THR A 225 -0.88 6.81 -18.62
C THR A 225 0.37 7.53 -19.13
N LEU A 226 0.29 8.84 -19.35
CA LEU A 226 1.45 9.66 -19.71
C LEU A 226 2.53 9.61 -18.62
N ALA A 227 2.14 9.77 -17.35
CA ALA A 227 3.04 9.70 -16.21
C ALA A 227 3.82 8.37 -16.17
N ASN A 228 3.15 7.26 -16.46
CA ASN A 228 3.81 5.95 -16.54
C ASN A 228 4.84 5.89 -17.66
N VAL A 229 4.51 6.39 -18.86
CA VAL A 229 5.45 6.43 -19.99
C VAL A 229 6.68 7.27 -19.63
N LEU A 230 6.46 8.45 -19.04
CA LEU A 230 7.54 9.32 -18.55
C LEU A 230 8.38 8.65 -17.47
N MET A 231 7.75 7.90 -16.56
CA MET A 231 8.43 7.14 -15.51
C MET A 231 9.34 6.06 -16.10
N PHE A 232 8.84 5.25 -17.05
CA PHE A 232 9.64 4.22 -17.71
C PHE A 232 10.79 4.82 -18.55
N ALA A 233 10.53 5.91 -19.27
CA ALA A 233 11.57 6.63 -20.00
C ALA A 233 12.65 7.17 -19.03
N GLY A 234 12.24 7.72 -17.89
CA GLY A 234 13.17 8.19 -16.88
C GLY A 234 13.99 7.06 -16.26
N PHE A 235 13.39 5.91 -15.98
CA PHE A 235 14.13 4.72 -15.54
C PHE A 235 15.16 4.25 -16.57
N ALA A 236 14.80 4.22 -17.85
CA ALA A 236 15.73 3.84 -18.92
C ALA A 236 16.95 4.78 -18.96
N ILE A 237 16.74 6.09 -18.79
CA ILE A 237 17.83 7.08 -18.72
C ILE A 237 18.68 6.89 -17.46
N ILE A 238 18.08 6.59 -16.31
CA ILE A 238 18.83 6.28 -15.08
C ILE A 238 19.71 5.05 -15.29
N LEU A 239 19.18 3.98 -15.87
CA LEU A 239 19.97 2.78 -16.19
C LEU A 239 21.11 3.10 -17.15
N TYR A 240 20.89 3.98 -18.13
CA TYR A 240 21.96 4.50 -18.99
C TYR A 240 23.07 5.15 -18.16
N PHE A 241 22.77 6.07 -17.24
CA PHE A 241 23.79 6.70 -16.39
C PHE A 241 24.51 5.73 -15.43
N ILE A 242 23.81 4.69 -14.97
CA ILE A 242 24.40 3.64 -14.14
C ILE A 242 25.43 2.83 -14.92
N PHE A 243 25.12 2.43 -16.17
CA PHE A 243 25.93 1.48 -16.94
C PHE A 243 26.83 2.11 -18.01
N ARG A 244 26.77 3.44 -18.20
CA ARG A 244 27.61 4.15 -19.19
C ARG A 244 29.11 4.02 -18.90
N GLU A 245 29.48 3.94 -17.63
CA GLU A 245 30.86 3.77 -17.18
C GLU A 245 31.05 2.40 -16.52
N PRO A 246 32.28 1.85 -16.53
CA PRO A 246 32.56 0.59 -15.87
C PRO A 246 32.25 0.68 -14.38
N LEU A 247 31.50 -0.28 -13.87
CA LEU A 247 31.15 -0.37 -12.45
C LEU A 247 32.41 -0.72 -11.64
N SER A 248 32.61 -0.01 -10.53
CA SER A 248 33.72 -0.24 -9.60
C SER A 248 33.19 -0.58 -8.21
N PHE A 249 33.71 -1.65 -7.63
CA PHE A 249 33.43 -2.05 -6.25
C PHE A 249 34.39 -1.41 -5.24
N LYS A 250 35.33 -0.59 -5.71
CA LYS A 250 36.26 0.12 -4.83
C LYS A 250 35.49 1.05 -3.91
N ASP A 251 35.81 1.00 -2.62
CA ASP A 251 35.16 1.81 -1.58
C ASP A 251 33.64 1.60 -1.49
N ARG A 252 33.17 0.38 -1.80
CA ARG A 252 31.77 -0.05 -1.62
C ARG A 252 31.71 -1.09 -0.52
N ALA A 253 30.92 -0.81 0.52
CA ALA A 253 30.79 -1.72 1.65
C ALA A 253 29.90 -2.93 1.29
N PRO A 254 30.39 -4.19 1.42
CA PRO A 254 29.55 -5.38 1.24
C PRO A 254 28.49 -5.51 2.33
N VAL A 255 28.87 -5.12 3.55
CA VAL A 255 28.05 -5.11 4.75
C VAL A 255 28.11 -3.70 5.31
N GLY A 256 26.94 -3.07 5.44
CA GLY A 256 26.79 -1.73 6.01
C GLY A 256 26.70 -1.75 7.53
N ASN A 257 26.49 -0.58 8.12
CA ASN A 257 26.34 -0.46 9.57
C ASN A 257 24.97 -1.03 10.01
N ILE A 258 24.99 -1.92 11.00
CA ILE A 258 23.77 -2.53 11.55
C ILE A 258 22.79 -1.49 12.12
N ALA A 259 23.29 -0.35 12.62
CA ALA A 259 22.46 0.75 13.12
C ALA A 259 21.58 1.38 12.02
N ASN A 260 21.99 1.29 10.76
CA ASN A 260 21.28 1.86 9.61
C ASN A 260 20.37 0.83 8.93
N PHE A 261 20.42 -0.43 9.35
CA PHE A 261 19.56 -1.49 8.81
C PHE A 261 18.06 -1.20 8.98
N PRO A 262 17.57 -0.64 10.11
CA PRO A 262 16.17 -0.24 10.22
C PRO A 262 15.75 0.79 9.18
N LEU A 263 16.66 1.70 8.77
CA LEU A 263 16.37 2.64 7.69
C LEU A 263 16.20 1.95 6.35
N PHE A 264 17.12 1.03 6.04
CA PHE A 264 17.02 0.18 4.85
C PHE A 264 15.70 -0.61 4.84
N PHE A 265 15.36 -1.25 5.96
CA PHE A 265 14.13 -2.03 6.11
C PHE A 265 12.88 -1.19 5.81
N GLY A 266 12.80 0.02 6.40
CA GLY A 266 11.71 0.96 6.14
C GLY A 266 11.61 1.36 4.67
N THR A 267 12.73 1.69 4.04
CA THR A 267 12.75 2.08 2.62
C THR A 267 12.37 0.94 1.70
N VAL A 268 12.82 -0.29 1.97
CA VAL A 268 12.45 -1.48 1.17
C VAL A 268 10.97 -1.79 1.31
N LEU A 269 10.41 -1.71 2.53
CA LEU A 269 8.96 -1.87 2.71
C LEU A 269 8.19 -0.80 1.93
N PHE A 270 8.57 0.48 2.07
CA PHE A 270 7.96 1.58 1.31
C PHE A 270 7.99 1.34 -0.19
N ALA A 271 9.10 0.80 -0.69
CA ALA A 271 9.29 0.58 -2.11
C ALA A 271 8.45 -0.61 -2.62
N LEU A 272 8.49 -1.75 -1.92
CA LEU A 272 7.89 -3.00 -2.40
C LEU A 272 6.39 -3.12 -2.10
N GLU A 273 5.86 -2.41 -1.10
CA GLU A 273 4.51 -2.66 -0.61
C GLU A 273 3.44 -1.87 -1.40
N ALA A 274 2.47 -2.60 -1.97
CA ALA A 274 1.29 -2.04 -2.64
C ALA A 274 -0.03 -2.54 -2.01
N ILE A 275 -0.03 -2.78 -0.69
CA ILE A 275 -1.14 -3.41 0.03
C ILE A 275 -2.47 -2.65 -0.09
N GLY A 276 -2.42 -1.32 -0.25
CA GLY A 276 -3.62 -0.49 -0.38
C GLY A 276 -4.40 -0.70 -1.68
N VAL A 277 -3.77 -1.22 -2.72
CA VAL A 277 -4.43 -1.43 -4.03
C VAL A 277 -4.69 -2.90 -4.35
N ILE A 278 -4.22 -3.83 -3.52
CA ILE A 278 -4.23 -5.25 -3.88
C ILE A 278 -5.64 -5.86 -3.97
N MET A 279 -6.50 -5.62 -2.96
CA MET A 279 -7.88 -6.11 -2.96
C MET A 279 -8.73 -5.43 -4.03
N PRO A 280 -8.71 -4.09 -4.18
CA PRO A 280 -9.42 -3.45 -5.27
C PRO A 280 -9.01 -3.98 -6.64
N LEU A 281 -7.71 -4.21 -6.87
CA LEU A 281 -7.24 -4.75 -8.15
C LEU A 281 -7.73 -6.17 -8.41
N GLU A 282 -7.72 -7.03 -7.40
CA GLU A 282 -8.24 -8.40 -7.52
C GLU A 282 -9.77 -8.43 -7.70
N ASN A 283 -10.48 -7.50 -7.06
CA ASN A 283 -11.94 -7.37 -7.15
C ASN A 283 -12.40 -6.96 -8.56
N GLU A 284 -11.61 -6.15 -9.26
CA GLU A 284 -11.94 -5.63 -10.60
C GLU A 284 -11.47 -6.56 -11.75
N MET A 285 -10.85 -7.70 -11.46
CA MET A 285 -10.33 -8.58 -12.50
C MET A 285 -11.44 -9.34 -13.24
N LYS A 286 -11.27 -9.49 -14.56
CA LYS A 286 -12.07 -10.42 -15.37
C LYS A 286 -11.90 -11.88 -14.93
N THR A 287 -10.70 -12.26 -14.47
CA THR A 287 -10.38 -13.63 -14.04
C THR A 287 -9.70 -13.63 -12.67
N PRO A 288 -10.42 -13.37 -11.57
CA PRO A 288 -9.84 -13.22 -10.23
C PRO A 288 -9.14 -14.50 -9.73
N LYS A 289 -9.63 -15.68 -10.15
CA LYS A 289 -8.97 -16.98 -9.89
C LYS A 289 -7.54 -17.06 -10.43
N ALA A 290 -7.18 -16.27 -11.44
CA ALA A 290 -5.82 -16.22 -11.99
C ALA A 290 -4.86 -15.39 -11.13
N PHE A 291 -5.37 -14.56 -10.22
CA PHE A 291 -4.56 -13.68 -9.38
C PHE A 291 -3.61 -14.46 -8.45
N MET A 292 -4.16 -15.49 -7.79
CA MET A 292 -3.50 -16.24 -6.71
C MET A 292 -2.77 -17.53 -7.17
N LYS A 293 -2.83 -17.87 -8.47
CA LYS A 293 -2.10 -19.02 -9.02
C LYS A 293 -0.59 -18.91 -8.73
N PRO A 294 0.17 -20.03 -8.72
CA PRO A 294 1.63 -19.98 -8.47
C PRO A 294 2.39 -19.07 -9.45
N PHE A 295 1.99 -19.08 -10.73
CA PHE A 295 2.43 -18.12 -11.76
C PHE A 295 1.32 -17.12 -12.10
N GLY A 296 0.49 -16.80 -11.10
CA GLY A 296 -0.60 -15.85 -11.21
C GLY A 296 -0.12 -14.41 -11.22
N VAL A 297 -1.07 -13.51 -11.43
CA VAL A 297 -0.80 -12.07 -11.61
C VAL A 297 -0.03 -11.48 -10.43
N LEU A 298 -0.38 -11.83 -9.19
CA LEU A 298 0.30 -11.31 -8.00
C LEU A 298 1.78 -11.72 -7.95
N ASN A 299 2.06 -13.01 -8.05
CA ASN A 299 3.43 -13.52 -7.94
C ASN A 299 4.32 -12.99 -9.06
N LEU A 300 3.82 -12.99 -10.30
CA LEU A 300 4.59 -12.49 -11.45
C LEU A 300 4.89 -11.00 -11.30
N SER A 301 3.90 -10.20 -10.88
CA SER A 301 4.09 -8.75 -10.64
C SER A 301 5.14 -8.52 -9.56
N MET A 302 4.99 -9.18 -8.40
CA MET A 302 5.93 -9.03 -7.28
C MET A 302 7.34 -9.51 -7.63
N SER A 303 7.49 -10.61 -8.38
CA SER A 303 8.81 -11.04 -8.85
C SER A 303 9.49 -9.98 -9.73
N VAL A 304 8.76 -9.37 -10.66
CA VAL A 304 9.29 -8.27 -11.49
C VAL A 304 9.67 -7.07 -10.63
N ILE A 305 8.82 -6.66 -9.69
CA ILE A 305 9.06 -5.54 -8.77
C ILE A 305 10.34 -5.81 -7.95
N ILE A 306 10.45 -6.97 -7.31
CA ILE A 306 11.60 -7.31 -6.45
C ILE A 306 12.90 -7.30 -7.25
N VAL A 307 12.92 -7.93 -8.43
CA VAL A 307 14.13 -7.97 -9.29
C VAL A 307 14.52 -6.56 -9.75
N LEU A 308 13.55 -5.76 -10.18
CA LEU A 308 13.80 -4.40 -10.62
C LEU A 308 14.37 -3.53 -9.49
N TYR A 309 13.84 -3.68 -8.27
CA TYR A 309 14.21 -2.85 -7.12
C TYR A 309 15.54 -3.28 -6.53
N ALA A 310 15.78 -4.59 -6.46
CA ALA A 310 17.07 -5.15 -6.09
C ALA A 310 18.15 -4.73 -7.11
N GLY A 311 17.84 -4.79 -8.41
CA GLY A 311 18.73 -4.35 -9.47
C GLY A 311 19.06 -2.86 -9.37
N LEU A 312 18.06 -1.99 -9.30
CA LEU A 312 18.31 -0.55 -9.20
C LEU A 312 19.03 -0.18 -7.91
N GLY A 313 18.64 -0.77 -6.77
CA GLY A 313 19.32 -0.55 -5.49
C GLY A 313 20.78 -0.97 -5.53
N PHE A 314 21.06 -2.18 -6.02
CA PHE A 314 22.40 -2.72 -6.14
C PHE A 314 23.26 -1.88 -7.09
N PHE A 315 22.88 -1.76 -8.36
CA PHE A 315 23.70 -1.08 -9.35
C PHE A 315 23.80 0.42 -9.11
N GLY A 316 22.74 1.06 -8.61
CA GLY A 316 22.75 2.45 -8.22
C GLY A 316 23.74 2.73 -7.08
N TYR A 317 23.78 1.87 -6.06
CA TYR A 317 24.75 2.01 -4.97
C TYR A 317 26.18 1.72 -5.45
N ILE A 318 26.41 0.72 -6.28
CA ILE A 318 27.75 0.46 -6.84
C ILE A 318 28.25 1.67 -7.64
N ARG A 319 27.38 2.30 -8.44
CA ARG A 319 27.72 3.50 -9.23
C ARG A 319 28.08 4.69 -8.33
N TYR A 320 27.17 5.08 -7.45
CA TYR A 320 27.28 6.37 -6.72
C TYR A 320 27.95 6.26 -5.34
N GLY A 321 28.02 5.08 -4.74
CA GLY A 321 28.73 4.88 -3.47
C GLY A 321 28.22 5.77 -2.35
N SER A 322 29.14 6.52 -1.73
CA SER A 322 28.85 7.50 -0.68
C SER A 322 28.15 8.77 -1.17
N ASP A 323 28.27 9.08 -2.46
CA ASP A 323 27.73 10.30 -3.08
C ASP A 323 26.24 10.13 -3.45
N ILE A 324 25.65 8.99 -3.08
CA ILE A 324 24.23 8.73 -3.27
C ILE A 324 23.39 9.59 -2.31
N GLU A 325 22.55 10.43 -2.91
CA GLU A 325 21.58 11.27 -2.23
C GLU A 325 20.29 10.49 -1.93
N GLY A 326 19.32 11.11 -1.27
CA GLY A 326 18.08 10.46 -0.86
C GLY A 326 17.26 9.82 -2.00
N SER A 327 17.51 10.24 -3.24
CA SER A 327 17.07 9.51 -4.44
C SER A 327 18.14 9.59 -5.52
N ILE A 328 18.23 8.57 -6.37
CA ILE A 328 19.24 8.47 -7.43
C ILE A 328 19.20 9.63 -8.43
N THR A 329 18.03 10.23 -8.65
CA THR A 329 17.89 11.36 -9.58
C THR A 329 18.64 12.60 -9.10
N LEU A 330 18.82 12.74 -7.78
CA LEU A 330 19.56 13.84 -7.16
C LEU A 330 21.09 13.63 -7.23
N SER A 331 21.55 12.41 -7.50
CA SER A 331 22.97 12.09 -7.73
C SER A 331 23.36 12.11 -9.20
N LEU A 332 22.43 12.37 -10.12
CA LEU A 332 22.73 12.43 -11.55
C LEU A 332 23.57 13.68 -11.90
N PRO A 333 24.45 13.60 -12.91
CA PRO A 333 25.22 14.75 -13.38
C PRO A 333 24.30 15.89 -13.83
N THR A 334 24.48 17.08 -13.24
CA THR A 334 23.65 18.27 -13.51
C THR A 334 24.18 19.17 -14.61
N ASP A 335 25.40 18.93 -15.06
CA ASP A 335 26.03 19.60 -16.20
C ASP A 335 25.48 19.10 -17.54
N GLU A 336 25.09 17.82 -17.60
CA GLU A 336 24.56 17.21 -18.81
C GLU A 336 23.06 17.52 -19.04
N LYS A 337 22.70 17.83 -20.29
CA LYS A 337 21.30 18.07 -20.69
C LYS A 337 20.39 16.86 -20.41
N VAL A 338 20.93 15.64 -20.57
CA VAL A 338 20.19 14.39 -20.34
C VAL A 338 19.86 14.20 -18.86
N GLY A 339 20.78 14.56 -17.96
CA GLY A 339 20.56 14.52 -16.50
C GLY A 339 19.46 15.49 -16.07
N LYS A 340 19.48 16.73 -16.57
CA LYS A 340 18.40 17.71 -16.32
C LYS A 340 17.05 17.24 -16.89
N ALA A 341 17.07 16.66 -18.09
CA ALA A 341 15.85 16.17 -18.73
C ALA A 341 15.17 15.08 -17.90
N VAL A 342 15.91 14.11 -17.37
CA VAL A 342 15.30 13.04 -16.57
C VAL A 342 14.78 13.53 -15.23
N GLN A 343 15.45 14.49 -14.59
CA GLN A 343 14.95 15.14 -13.36
C GLN A 343 13.60 15.82 -13.61
N ILE A 344 13.46 16.56 -14.71
CA ILE A 344 12.21 17.23 -15.09
C ILE A 344 11.12 16.20 -15.47
N ILE A 345 11.46 15.21 -16.28
CA ILE A 345 10.53 14.15 -16.74
C ILE A 345 9.96 13.38 -15.54
N LEU A 346 10.80 13.00 -14.57
CA LEU A 346 10.37 12.29 -13.37
C LEU A 346 9.60 13.20 -12.41
N ALA A 347 9.96 14.49 -12.30
CA ALA A 347 9.16 15.44 -11.53
C ALA A 347 7.74 15.57 -12.11
N ILE A 348 7.59 15.65 -13.43
CA ILE A 348 6.28 15.69 -14.10
C ILE A 348 5.52 14.37 -13.91
N ALA A 349 6.20 13.22 -14.03
CA ALA A 349 5.59 11.91 -13.81
C ALA A 349 5.02 11.79 -12.39
N ILE A 350 5.80 12.14 -11.36
CA ILE A 350 5.36 12.09 -9.96
C ILE A 350 4.27 13.14 -9.67
N PHE A 351 4.33 14.32 -10.30
CA PHE A 351 3.27 15.32 -10.20
C PHE A 351 1.91 14.78 -10.62
N PHE A 352 1.82 14.03 -11.72
CA PHE A 352 0.57 13.40 -12.16
C PHE A 352 0.19 12.14 -11.39
N THR A 353 1.12 11.53 -10.66
CA THR A 353 0.85 10.40 -9.76
C THR A 353 0.32 10.86 -8.40
N HIS A 354 0.68 12.07 -7.95
CA HIS A 354 0.26 12.62 -6.66
C HIS A 354 -1.27 12.61 -6.44
N PRO A 355 -2.14 13.04 -7.39
CA PRO A 355 -3.58 13.02 -7.20
C PRO A 355 -4.15 11.63 -6.93
N ILE A 356 -3.52 10.58 -7.47
CA ILE A 356 -3.99 9.20 -7.34
C ILE A 356 -3.69 8.69 -5.92
N GLN A 357 -2.51 8.98 -5.36
CA GLN A 357 -2.19 8.59 -3.99
C GLN A 357 -3.01 9.41 -2.98
N CYS A 358 -3.14 10.71 -3.23
CA CYS A 358 -3.95 11.59 -2.39
C CYS A 358 -5.43 11.22 -2.41
N TYR A 359 -5.94 10.70 -3.53
CA TYR A 359 -7.33 10.23 -3.65
C TYR A 359 -7.67 9.21 -2.57
N VAL A 360 -6.78 8.26 -2.25
CA VAL A 360 -7.04 7.25 -1.22
C VAL A 360 -7.18 7.89 0.16
N ALA A 361 -6.31 8.87 0.50
CA ALA A 361 -6.41 9.61 1.75
C ALA A 361 -7.71 10.45 1.82
N ILE A 362 -8.06 11.10 0.72
CA ILE A 362 -9.30 11.89 0.59
C ILE A 362 -10.52 10.98 0.71
N ASP A 363 -10.52 9.82 0.05
CA ASP A 363 -11.61 8.85 0.08
C ASP A 363 -11.87 8.35 1.50
N ILE A 364 -10.81 7.93 2.21
CA ILE A 364 -10.92 7.54 3.62
C ILE A 364 -11.43 8.71 4.47
N ALA A 365 -10.81 9.89 4.39
CA ALA A 365 -11.22 11.03 5.22
C ALA A 365 -12.67 11.47 4.93
N TRP A 366 -13.02 11.57 3.64
CA TRP A 366 -14.31 12.07 3.20
C TRP A 366 -15.40 11.02 3.31
N ASN A 367 -15.28 9.88 2.63
CA ASN A 367 -16.37 8.91 2.50
C ASN A 367 -16.58 8.09 3.77
N GLU A 368 -15.52 7.72 4.50
CA GLU A 368 -15.68 6.91 5.72
C GLU A 368 -16.01 7.75 6.96
N TYR A 369 -15.46 8.95 7.10
CA TYR A 369 -15.59 9.73 8.35
C TYR A 369 -16.44 10.98 8.23
N ILE A 370 -16.16 11.87 7.26
CA ILE A 370 -16.73 13.23 7.24
C ILE A 370 -18.12 13.27 6.59
N SER A 371 -18.29 12.64 5.42
CA SER A 371 -19.53 12.60 4.64
C SER A 371 -20.70 11.96 5.41
N PRO A 372 -20.52 10.84 6.14
CA PRO A 372 -21.57 10.28 6.99
C PRO A 372 -21.94 11.19 8.17
N ALA A 373 -20.96 11.88 8.76
CA ALA A 373 -21.18 12.77 9.89
C ALA A 373 -21.93 14.07 9.50
N ILE A 374 -21.69 14.58 8.28
CA ILE A 374 -22.33 15.80 7.75
C ILE A 374 -23.78 15.53 7.28
N GLY A 375 -24.17 14.30 6.97
CA GLY A 375 -25.53 13.99 6.52
C GLY A 375 -25.92 14.67 5.19
N LYS A 376 -27.18 15.13 5.07
CA LYS A 376 -27.76 15.73 3.83
C LYS A 376 -27.65 17.27 3.77
N HIS A 377 -26.51 17.86 4.15
CA HIS A 377 -26.32 19.30 4.03
C HIS A 377 -26.18 19.78 2.56
N ARG A 378 -26.75 20.95 2.24
CA ARG A 378 -26.66 21.58 0.90
C ARG A 378 -25.23 21.89 0.44
N PHE A 379 -24.29 22.08 1.37
CA PHE A 379 -22.90 22.45 1.08
C PHE A 379 -21.93 21.26 1.08
N LYS A 380 -22.43 20.02 0.94
CA LYS A 380 -21.60 18.81 0.94
C LYS A 380 -20.44 18.87 -0.05
N LEU A 381 -20.67 19.44 -1.24
CA LEU A 381 -19.64 19.62 -2.27
C LEU A 381 -18.53 20.60 -1.84
N VAL A 382 -18.89 21.70 -1.18
CA VAL A 382 -17.91 22.68 -0.68
C VAL A 382 -17.03 22.05 0.40
N TRP A 383 -17.63 21.30 1.32
CA TRP A 383 -16.89 20.59 2.37
C TRP A 383 -15.93 19.54 1.81
N GLU A 384 -16.30 18.84 0.73
CA GLU A 384 -15.37 17.91 0.07
C GLU A 384 -14.12 18.64 -0.44
N TYR A 385 -14.29 19.79 -1.10
CA TYR A 385 -13.15 20.59 -1.56
C TYR A 385 -12.31 21.12 -0.40
N VAL A 386 -12.94 21.58 0.69
CA VAL A 386 -12.21 22.01 1.90
C VAL A 386 -11.36 20.87 2.46
N VAL A 387 -11.91 19.65 2.58
CA VAL A 387 -11.16 18.48 3.07
C VAL A 387 -9.97 18.17 2.16
N ARG A 388 -10.17 18.19 0.83
CA ARG A 388 -9.07 18.00 -0.14
C ARG A 388 -7.96 19.03 0.06
N THR A 389 -8.31 20.32 0.16
CA THR A 389 -7.32 21.39 0.36
C THR A 389 -6.59 21.25 1.69
N VAL A 390 -7.30 20.92 2.78
CA VAL A 390 -6.70 20.73 4.11
C VAL A 390 -5.71 19.58 4.10
N ILE A 391 -6.04 18.43 3.49
CA ILE A 391 -5.12 17.28 3.39
C ILE A 391 -3.84 17.69 2.67
N ILE A 392 -3.95 18.39 1.54
CA ILE A 392 -2.78 18.83 0.76
C ILE A 392 -1.93 19.83 1.56
N LEU A 393 -2.56 20.80 2.22
CA LEU A 393 -1.85 21.77 3.07
C LEU A 393 -1.13 21.08 4.23
N LEU A 394 -1.75 20.10 4.87
CA LEU A 394 -1.10 19.31 5.93
C LEU A 394 0.13 18.57 5.40
N THR A 395 0.02 17.91 4.24
CA THR A 395 1.17 17.22 3.63
C THR A 395 2.27 18.18 3.20
N PHE A 396 1.91 19.38 2.76
CA PHE A 396 2.86 20.43 2.40
C PHE A 396 3.61 20.98 3.60
N VAL A 397 2.91 21.27 4.71
CA VAL A 397 3.55 21.72 5.96
C VAL A 397 4.54 20.67 6.45
N LEU A 398 4.14 19.39 6.47
CA LEU A 398 5.04 18.29 6.81
C LEU A 398 6.25 18.24 5.88
N ALA A 399 6.05 18.35 4.56
CA ALA A 399 7.13 18.34 3.57
C ALA A 399 8.15 19.49 3.77
N ILE A 400 7.69 20.70 4.11
CA ILE A 400 8.58 21.84 4.41
C ILE A 400 9.34 21.61 5.72
N THR A 401 8.70 21.02 6.73
CA THR A 401 9.35 20.84 8.03
C THR A 401 10.52 19.87 7.97
N VAL A 402 10.38 18.70 7.32
CA VAL A 402 11.40 17.64 7.30
C VAL A 402 11.81 17.37 5.86
N GLN A 403 12.67 18.22 5.29
CA GLN A 403 13.07 18.17 3.87
C GLN A 403 14.06 17.03 3.54
N GLN A 404 13.90 15.87 4.18
CA GLN A 404 14.78 14.71 4.08
C GLN A 404 14.00 13.55 3.46
N LEU A 405 14.17 13.39 2.15
CA LEU A 405 13.37 12.48 1.34
C LEU A 405 13.51 11.01 1.77
N ASP A 406 14.75 10.55 1.99
CA ASP A 406 15.07 9.19 2.40
C ASP A 406 14.54 8.87 3.80
N LEU A 407 14.65 9.81 4.73
CA LEU A 407 14.14 9.65 6.10
C LEU A 407 12.61 9.57 6.13
N PHE A 408 11.90 10.36 5.31
CA PHE A 408 10.45 10.25 5.21
C PHE A 408 10.02 8.91 4.62
N ILE A 409 10.66 8.49 3.53
CA ILE A 409 10.39 7.19 2.89
C ILE A 409 10.57 6.07 3.91
N SER A 410 11.69 6.10 4.66
CA SER A 410 11.96 5.09 5.67
C SER A 410 10.96 5.13 6.83
N LEU A 411 10.61 6.32 7.33
CA LEU A 411 9.66 6.51 8.42
C LEU A 411 8.28 5.93 8.09
N PHE A 412 7.70 6.33 6.96
CA PHE A 412 6.35 5.87 6.59
C PHE A 412 6.34 4.39 6.18
N GLY A 413 7.43 3.90 5.58
CA GLY A 413 7.61 2.48 5.32
C GLY A 413 7.70 1.64 6.59
N ALA A 414 8.57 2.02 7.51
CA ALA A 414 8.72 1.32 8.79
C ALA A 414 7.45 1.41 9.64
N PHE A 415 6.90 2.62 9.83
CA PHE A 415 5.74 2.81 10.69
C PHE A 415 4.48 2.16 10.11
N CYS A 416 4.09 2.52 8.89
CA CYS A 416 2.80 2.12 8.36
C CYS A 416 2.83 0.71 7.77
N LEU A 417 3.84 0.40 6.95
CA LEU A 417 3.84 -0.83 6.16
C LEU A 417 4.34 -2.05 6.93
N SER A 418 5.06 -1.87 8.04
CA SER A 418 5.29 -3.00 8.96
C SER A 418 3.99 -3.46 9.63
N GLY A 419 3.07 -2.53 9.89
CA GLY A 419 1.72 -2.84 10.37
C GLY A 419 0.85 -3.40 9.25
N LEU A 420 0.59 -2.59 8.22
CA LEU A 420 -0.32 -2.90 7.11
C LEU A 420 0.14 -4.06 6.24
N GLY A 421 1.43 -4.17 5.96
CA GLY A 421 1.99 -5.14 5.03
C GLY A 421 2.42 -6.45 5.68
N LEU A 422 2.79 -6.45 6.97
CA LEU A 422 3.30 -7.66 7.65
C LEU A 422 2.42 -8.11 8.82
N ALA A 423 2.24 -7.26 9.83
CA ALA A 423 1.58 -7.68 11.08
C ALA A 423 0.07 -7.93 10.90
N PHE A 424 -0.66 -7.02 10.23
CA PHE A 424 -2.11 -7.13 10.09
C PHE A 424 -2.54 -8.33 9.22
N PRO A 425 -1.93 -8.60 8.04
CA PRO A 425 -2.26 -9.80 7.26
C PRO A 425 -2.07 -11.10 8.05
N ALA A 426 -0.99 -11.18 8.84
CA ALA A 426 -0.70 -12.33 9.70
C ALA A 426 -1.77 -12.51 10.81
N ILE A 427 -2.21 -11.42 11.45
CA ILE A 427 -3.29 -11.44 12.45
C ILE A 427 -4.61 -11.86 11.80
N ILE A 428 -4.93 -11.32 10.63
CA ILE A 428 -6.15 -11.64 9.88
C ILE A 428 -6.19 -13.12 9.55
N GLN A 429 -5.10 -13.68 9.02
CA GLN A 429 -5.05 -15.11 8.71
C GLN A 429 -5.21 -15.98 9.96
N ILE A 430 -4.57 -15.63 11.08
CA ILE A 430 -4.76 -16.34 12.35
C ILE A 430 -6.24 -16.38 12.73
N CYS A 431 -6.94 -15.24 12.64
CA CYS A 431 -8.33 -15.13 13.03
C CYS A 431 -9.26 -15.89 12.08
N THR A 432 -9.07 -15.75 10.78
CA THR A 432 -9.91 -16.39 9.74
C THR A 432 -9.84 -17.91 9.81
N PHE A 433 -8.67 -18.48 10.04
CA PHE A 433 -8.49 -19.94 10.05
C PHE A 433 -8.45 -20.55 11.46
N TRP A 434 -8.68 -19.76 12.52
CA TRP A 434 -8.57 -20.20 13.92
C TRP A 434 -9.39 -21.45 14.25
N LYS A 435 -10.62 -21.53 13.72
CA LYS A 435 -11.58 -22.60 14.00
C LYS A 435 -11.56 -23.76 13.00
N ILE A 436 -10.93 -23.56 11.84
CA ILE A 436 -11.00 -24.49 10.70
C ILE A 436 -9.69 -25.25 10.52
N ALA A 437 -8.56 -24.63 10.85
CA ALA A 437 -7.27 -25.30 10.75
C ALA A 437 -7.18 -26.47 11.72
N GLU A 438 -6.71 -27.61 11.21
CA GLU A 438 -6.41 -28.79 12.02
C GLU A 438 -5.36 -28.47 13.10
N PRO A 439 -5.30 -29.23 14.22
CA PRO A 439 -4.39 -28.91 15.33
C PRO A 439 -2.92 -28.77 14.92
N ARG A 440 -2.43 -29.57 13.96
CA ARG A 440 -1.05 -29.51 13.47
C ARG A 440 -0.82 -28.29 12.57
N GLU A 441 -1.71 -28.07 11.60
CA GLU A 441 -1.64 -26.93 10.67
C GLU A 441 -1.75 -25.61 11.43
N ARG A 442 -2.65 -25.54 12.41
CA ARG A 442 -2.83 -24.36 13.26
C ARG A 442 -1.56 -23.99 14.02
N LYS A 443 -0.80 -24.97 14.55
CA LYS A 443 0.49 -24.71 15.21
C LYS A 443 1.52 -24.12 14.25
N ILE A 444 1.60 -24.67 13.03
CA ILE A 444 2.52 -24.19 11.99
C ILE A 444 2.14 -22.77 11.55
N MET A 445 0.85 -22.53 11.30
CA MET A 445 0.31 -21.21 10.94
C MET A 445 0.60 -20.19 12.03
N LEU A 446 0.34 -20.52 13.29
CA LEU A 446 0.63 -19.65 14.43
C LEU A 446 2.12 -19.32 14.53
N ALA A 447 3.01 -20.30 14.40
CA ALA A 447 4.45 -20.06 14.46
C ALA A 447 4.92 -19.10 13.36
N LYS A 448 4.47 -19.32 12.11
CA LYS A 448 4.81 -18.45 10.97
C LYS A 448 4.26 -17.03 11.15
N ASN A 449 2.99 -16.90 11.55
CA ASN A 449 2.34 -15.60 11.67
C ASN A 449 2.83 -14.83 12.90
N ILE A 450 3.15 -15.50 14.01
CA ILE A 450 3.81 -14.85 15.16
C ILE A 450 5.19 -14.33 14.74
N CYS A 451 5.96 -15.09 13.95
CA CYS A 451 7.24 -14.62 13.42
C CYS A 451 7.07 -13.34 12.58
N LEU A 452 6.09 -13.32 11.66
CA LEU A 452 5.79 -12.14 10.84
C LEU A 452 5.33 -10.93 11.67
N ILE A 453 4.49 -11.16 12.68
CA ILE A 453 4.06 -10.11 13.61
C ILE A 453 5.25 -9.55 14.38
N LEU A 454 6.16 -10.40 14.87
CA LEU A 454 7.36 -9.96 15.56
C LEU A 454 8.29 -9.15 14.64
N ILE A 455 8.52 -9.61 13.41
CA ILE A 455 9.30 -8.87 12.41
C ILE A 455 8.64 -7.51 12.12
N GLY A 456 7.32 -7.47 11.95
CA GLY A 456 6.57 -6.23 11.73
C GLY A 456 6.66 -5.27 12.93
N VAL A 457 6.50 -5.77 14.15
CA VAL A 457 6.58 -4.93 15.37
C VAL A 457 8.01 -4.42 15.58
N LEU A 458 9.02 -5.26 15.40
CA LEU A 458 10.42 -4.86 15.48
C LEU A 458 10.78 -3.84 14.41
N GLY A 459 10.35 -4.07 13.17
CA GLY A 459 10.55 -3.15 12.05
C GLY A 459 9.87 -1.80 12.29
N LEU A 460 8.65 -1.80 12.83
CA LEU A 460 7.92 -0.60 13.22
C LEU A 460 8.69 0.17 14.28
N ILE A 461 9.05 -0.46 15.40
CA ILE A 461 9.70 0.23 16.53
C ILE A 461 11.09 0.70 16.12
N ALA A 462 11.94 -0.19 15.62
CA ALA A 462 13.32 0.14 15.28
C ALA A 462 13.40 1.12 14.10
N GLY A 463 12.63 0.91 13.03
CA GLY A 463 12.67 1.77 11.86
C GLY A 463 12.09 3.17 12.13
N THR A 464 11.01 3.26 12.91
CA THR A 464 10.45 4.55 13.34
C THR A 464 11.43 5.27 14.26
N PHE A 465 12.02 4.57 15.23
CA PHE A 465 13.00 5.16 16.15
C PHE A 465 14.24 5.67 15.42
N SER A 466 14.85 4.86 14.54
CA SER A 466 16.02 5.28 13.74
C SER A 466 15.69 6.47 12.85
N SER A 467 14.56 6.43 12.14
CA SER A 467 14.16 7.54 11.26
C SER A 467 13.93 8.84 12.03
N ILE A 468 13.22 8.79 13.17
CA ILE A 468 12.97 9.97 14.00
C ILE A 468 14.28 10.49 14.62
N SER A 469 15.14 9.58 15.11
CA SER A 469 16.41 9.97 15.72
C SER A 469 17.32 10.70 14.73
N GLU A 470 17.43 10.19 13.50
CA GLU A 470 18.21 10.87 12.45
C GLU A 470 17.57 12.18 11.99
N ILE A 471 16.24 12.25 11.93
CA ILE A 471 15.53 13.51 11.68
C ILE A 471 15.94 14.53 12.76
N VAL A 472 15.78 14.19 14.04
CA VAL A 472 16.10 15.08 15.17
C VAL A 472 17.57 15.49 15.17
N GLU A 473 18.49 14.56 14.90
CA GLU A 473 19.92 14.86 14.84
C GLU A 473 20.23 15.86 13.70
N LYS A 474 19.64 15.69 12.51
CA LYS A 474 19.79 16.64 11.41
C LYS A 474 19.21 18.01 11.73
N PHE A 475 18.11 18.08 12.48
CA PHE A 475 17.53 19.37 12.92
C PHE A 475 18.33 20.04 14.03
N SER A 476 18.97 19.27 14.91
CA SER A 476 19.81 19.82 15.99
C SER A 476 21.15 20.36 15.52
N LYS A 477 21.62 19.95 14.33
CA LYS A 477 22.90 20.42 13.74
C LYS A 477 22.73 21.61 12.79
N LYS A 478 21.50 22.02 12.49
CA LYS A 478 21.14 23.23 11.75
C LYS A 478 20.90 24.37 12.72
#